data_AF-A0A1G9BVB1-F1
#
_entry.id   AF-A0A1G9BVB1-F1
#
_cell.length_a   1.000
_cell.length_b   1.000
_cell.length_c   1.000
_cell.angle_alpha   90.00
_cell.angle_beta   90.00
_cell.angle_gamma   90.00
#
_symmetry.space_group_name_H-M   'P 1'
#
loop_
_entity.id
_entity.type
_entity.pdbx_description
1 polymer ?
#
loop_
_entity_poly.entity_id
_entity_poly.type
_entity_poly.pdbx_seq_one_letter_code
_entity_poly.pdbx_strand_id
1 'polypeptide(L)'
;MANSVTKEEMKEYLYVDGNHQDTVIEALIAGAESELLTSGVRKFKNGDEQFPLYKLAIQILVARHFEDRASTEKTNVNLDYIVSKLAIASGGAPNEGLQQVKE
;
A
#
# COMPACT_ATOMS: atom_id res chain seq x y z
N MET A 1 15.19 0.65 9.43
CA MET A 1 15.39 0.92 7.99
C MET A 1 14.73 2.26 7.71
N ALA A 2 15.33 3.15 6.93
CA ALA A 2 14.71 4.45 6.63
C ALA A 2 13.66 4.26 5.53
N ASN A 3 12.42 4.68 5.79
CA ASN A 3 11.33 4.67 4.81
C ASN A 3 11.60 5.73 3.73
N SER A 4 11.15 5.48 2.50
CA SER A 4 11.31 6.44 1.39
C SER A 4 10.37 7.65 1.49
N VAL A 5 9.27 7.50 2.24
CA VAL A 5 8.38 8.59 2.69
C VAL A 5 8.36 8.56 4.22
N THR A 6 8.58 9.71 4.85
CA THR A 6 8.51 9.82 6.31
C THR A 6 7.06 9.92 6.79
N LYS A 7 6.83 9.57 8.06
CA LYS A 7 5.48 9.66 8.64
C LYS A 7 4.90 11.07 8.61
N GLU A 8 5.72 12.10 8.86
CA GLU A 8 5.25 13.49 8.87
C GLU A 8 4.90 13.97 7.47
N GLU A 9 5.70 13.62 6.45
CA GLU A 9 5.36 13.90 5.04
C GLU A 9 4.04 13.23 4.63
N MET A 10 3.78 12.02 5.15
CA MET A 10 2.55 11.29 4.84
C MET A 10 1.33 11.89 5.57
N LYS A 11 1.50 12.36 6.81
CA LYS A 11 0.45 13.05 7.57
C LYS A 11 0.03 14.35 6.89
N GLU A 12 1.00 15.13 6.41
CA GLU A 12 0.73 16.34 5.63
C GLU A 12 -0.06 16.01 4.35
N TYR A 13 0.33 14.95 3.65
CA TYR A 13 -0.38 14.50 2.44
C TYR A 13 -1.82 14.04 2.72
N LEU A 14 -2.05 13.37 3.86
CA LEU A 14 -3.38 12.86 4.26
C LEU A 14 -4.24 13.90 5.00
N TYR A 15 -3.72 15.11 5.25
CA TYR A 15 -4.36 16.09 6.13
C TYR A 15 -4.72 15.53 7.52
N VAL A 16 -3.82 14.74 8.12
CA VAL A 16 -4.00 14.13 9.43
C VAL A 16 -3.27 14.91 10.51
N ASP A 17 -4.02 15.41 11.49
CA ASP A 17 -3.48 16.12 12.65
C ASP A 17 -3.18 15.19 13.85
N GLY A 18 -2.23 15.61 14.68
CA GLY A 18 -1.83 14.89 15.89
C GLY A 18 -1.06 13.60 15.60
N ASN A 19 -1.07 12.64 16.54
CA ASN A 19 -0.24 11.42 16.48
C ASN A 19 -1.01 10.11 16.64
N HIS A 20 -2.33 10.18 16.79
CA HIS A 20 -3.20 9.02 17.04
C HIS A 20 -3.17 7.98 15.90
N GLN A 21 -2.77 8.37 14.69
CA GLN A 21 -2.66 7.48 13.53
C GLN A 21 -1.23 7.21 13.09
N ASP A 22 -0.22 7.66 13.83
CA ASP A 22 1.20 7.49 13.44
C ASP A 22 1.53 6.03 13.13
N THR A 23 1.19 5.10 14.03
CA THR A 23 1.45 3.67 13.86
C THR A 23 0.74 3.08 12.63
N VAL A 24 -0.48 3.54 12.36
CA VAL A 24 -1.27 3.11 11.21
C VAL A 24 -0.63 3.61 9.92
N ILE A 25 -0.23 4.89 9.88
CA ILE A 25 0.42 5.51 8.73
C ILE A 25 1.75 4.83 8.43
N GLU A 26 2.56 4.55 9.46
CA GLU A 26 3.82 3.82 9.31
C GLU A 26 3.62 2.42 8.73
N ALA A 27 2.60 1.69 9.20
CA ALA A 27 2.27 0.36 8.68
C ALA A 27 1.82 0.42 7.22
N LEU A 28 1.03 1.43 6.83
CA LEU A 28 0.59 1.61 5.45
C LEU A 28 1.75 1.98 4.52
N ILE A 29 2.69 2.82 4.96
CA ILE A 29 3.90 3.14 4.19
C ILE A 29 4.70 1.85 3.92
N ALA A 30 4.92 1.03 4.96
CA ALA A 30 5.62 -0.24 4.80
C ALA A 30 4.89 -1.21 3.85
N GLY A 31 3.55 -1.25 3.93
CA GLY A 31 2.71 -2.03 3.02
C GLY A 31 2.85 -1.57 1.57
N ALA A 32 2.77 -0.26 1.31
CA ALA A 32 2.93 0.32 -0.03
C ALA A 32 4.33 0.04 -0.61
N GLU A 33 5.40 0.15 0.19
CA GLU A 33 6.74 -0.22 -0.25
C GLU A 33 6.85 -1.71 -0.62
N SER A 34 6.26 -2.59 0.20
CA SER A 34 6.21 -4.02 -0.09
C SER A 34 5.42 -4.32 -1.35
N GLU A 35 4.32 -3.60 -1.57
CA GLU A 35 3.47 -3.78 -2.72
C GLU A 35 4.20 -3.47 -4.04
N LEU A 36 4.92 -2.34 -4.05
CA LEU A 36 5.76 -1.95 -5.18
C LEU A 36 6.85 -2.98 -5.43
N LEU A 37 7.51 -3.46 -4.37
CA LEU A 37 8.55 -4.49 -4.46
C LEU A 37 8.01 -5.79 -5.09
N THR A 38 6.88 -6.30 -4.61
CA THR A 38 6.23 -7.51 -5.17
C THR A 38 5.79 -7.32 -6.61
N SER A 39 5.54 -6.08 -7.04
CA SER A 39 5.19 -5.74 -8.43
C SER A 39 6.42 -5.57 -9.33
N GLY A 40 7.63 -5.88 -8.83
CA GLY A 40 8.88 -5.77 -9.58
C GLY A 40 9.54 -4.39 -9.53
N VAL A 41 8.99 -3.44 -8.77
CA VAL A 41 9.57 -2.10 -8.62
C VAL A 41 10.64 -2.14 -7.53
N ARG A 42 11.89 -1.82 -7.90
CA ARG A 42 12.99 -1.73 -6.92
C ARG A 42 12.79 -0.54 -5.97
N LYS A 43 13.40 -0.59 -4.79
CA LYS A 43 13.45 0.58 -3.91
C LYS A 43 14.33 1.69 -4.52
N PHE A 44 13.84 2.92 -4.46
CA PHE A 44 14.56 4.13 -4.84
C PHE A 44 14.95 4.94 -3.59
N LYS A 45 16.03 5.71 -3.70
CA LYS A 45 16.57 6.56 -2.63
C LYS A 45 16.75 8.00 -3.12
N ASN A 46 16.88 8.93 -2.16
CA ASN A 46 17.26 10.31 -2.45
C ASN A 46 18.51 10.34 -3.34
N GLY A 47 18.41 11.03 -4.48
CA GLY A 47 19.45 11.11 -5.50
C GLY A 47 19.16 10.28 -6.77
N ASP A 48 18.27 9.29 -6.70
CA ASP A 48 17.78 8.61 -7.92
C ASP A 48 16.83 9.55 -8.69
N GLU A 49 16.97 9.63 -10.01
CA GLU A 49 16.08 10.43 -10.90
C GLU A 49 14.60 10.05 -10.74
N GLN A 50 14.33 8.76 -10.48
CA GLN A 50 12.99 8.20 -10.34
C GLN A 50 12.44 8.29 -8.90
N PHE A 51 13.23 8.78 -7.94
CA PHE A 51 12.82 8.87 -6.54
C PHE A 51 11.56 9.71 -6.30
N PRO A 52 11.35 10.87 -6.96
CA PRO A 52 10.12 11.64 -6.80
C PRO A 52 8.86 10.86 -7.22
N LEU A 53 8.94 10.10 -8.33
CA LEU A 53 7.84 9.27 -8.80
C LEU A 53 7.57 8.10 -7.85
N TYR A 54 8.63 7.51 -7.30
CA TYR A 54 8.49 6.46 -6.29
C TYR A 54 7.82 6.97 -5.01
N LYS A 55 8.19 8.16 -4.51
CA LYS A 55 7.51 8.80 -3.36
C LYS A 55 6.03 9.04 -3.64
N LEU A 56 5.70 9.57 -4.81
CA LEU A 56 4.32 9.82 -5.21
C LEU A 56 3.50 8.51 -5.25
N ALA A 57 4.07 7.43 -5.80
CA ALA A 57 3.41 6.14 -5.82
C ALA A 57 3.10 5.62 -4.41
N ILE A 58 4.04 5.74 -3.46
CA ILE A 58 3.81 5.37 -2.06
C ILE A 58 2.67 6.22 -1.47
N GLN A 59 2.70 7.55 -1.66
CA GLN A 59 1.68 8.45 -1.12
C GLN A 59 0.28 8.10 -1.63
N ILE A 60 0.12 7.84 -2.92
CA ILE A 60 -1.16 7.46 -3.53
C ILE A 60 -1.65 6.11 -3.00
N LEU A 61 -0.78 5.11 -2.89
CA LEU A 61 -1.14 3.80 -2.34
C LEU A 61 -1.59 3.90 -0.89
N VAL A 62 -0.84 4.64 -0.07
CA VAL A 62 -1.19 4.87 1.34
C VAL A 62 -2.52 5.59 1.45
N ALA A 63 -2.74 6.67 0.69
CA ALA A 63 -4.01 7.41 0.71
C ALA A 63 -5.19 6.52 0.33
N ARG A 64 -5.06 5.74 -0.74
CA ARG A 64 -6.10 4.79 -1.13
C ARG A 64 -6.43 3.81 -0.01
N HIS A 65 -5.43 3.18 0.60
CA HIS A 65 -5.67 2.24 1.70
C HIS A 65 -6.21 2.92 2.96
N PHE A 66 -5.78 4.14 3.23
CA PHE A 66 -6.23 4.91 4.37
C PHE A 66 -7.69 5.33 4.23
N GLU A 67 -8.10 5.79 3.04
CA GLU A 67 -9.48 6.16 2.72
C GLU A 67 -10.41 4.95 2.61
N ASP A 68 -9.95 3.86 1.97
CA ASP A 68 -10.76 2.64 1.85
C ASP A 68 -11.06 2.02 3.23
N ARG A 69 -10.21 2.24 4.25
CA ARG A 69 -10.52 1.85 5.65
C ARG A 69 -11.70 2.61 6.25
N ALA A 70 -11.93 3.85 5.80
CA ALA A 70 -13.06 4.65 6.26
C ALA A 70 -14.34 4.36 5.45
N SER A 71 -14.24 3.64 4.32
CA SER A 71 -15.37 3.33 3.46
C SER A 71 -16.07 2.04 3.90
N THR A 72 -17.33 2.15 4.32
CA THR A 72 -18.19 0.99 4.66
C THR A 72 -18.80 0.29 3.45
N GLU A 73 -18.63 0.83 2.23
CA GLU A 73 -19.37 0.38 1.04
C GLU A 73 -18.55 -0.47 0.05
N LYS A 74 -17.23 -0.58 0.21
CA LYS A 74 -16.40 -1.40 -0.69
C LYS A 74 -16.11 -2.78 -0.10
N THR A 75 -16.96 -3.74 -0.44
CA THR A 75 -16.75 -5.17 -0.21
C THR A 75 -15.40 -5.65 -0.76
N ASN A 76 -14.48 -6.00 0.16
CA ASN A 76 -13.43 -7.03 0.07
C ASN A 76 -12.42 -7.05 -1.11
N VAL A 77 -12.41 -6.08 -2.03
CA VAL A 77 -11.44 -6.08 -3.15
C VAL A 77 -9.98 -5.95 -2.68
N ASN A 78 -9.74 -5.40 -1.49
CA ASN A 78 -8.38 -5.19 -1.00
C ASN A 78 -7.75 -6.46 -0.41
N LEU A 79 -8.51 -7.31 0.28
CA LEU A 79 -7.95 -8.49 0.96
C LEU A 79 -7.51 -9.58 -0.03
N ASP A 80 -8.36 -9.93 -0.99
CA ASP A 80 -8.05 -10.97 -1.99
C ASP A 80 -6.86 -10.58 -2.88
N TYR A 81 -6.73 -9.28 -3.16
CA TYR A 81 -5.58 -8.74 -3.89
C TYR A 81 -4.28 -8.86 -3.09
N ILE A 82 -4.29 -8.47 -1.82
CA ILE A 82 -3.13 -8.61 -0.92
C ILE A 82 -2.75 -10.09 -0.77
N VAL A 83 -3.72 -10.98 -0.53
CA VAL A 83 -3.48 -12.43 -0.41
C VAL A 83 -2.85 -12.98 -1.68
N SER A 84 -3.36 -12.58 -2.85
CA SER A 84 -2.80 -12.97 -4.15
C SER A 84 -1.35 -12.51 -4.34
N LYS A 85 -1.04 -11.25 -3.98
CA LYS A 85 0.34 -10.72 -4.03
C LYS A 85 1.28 -11.48 -3.11
N LEU A 86 0.83 -11.80 -1.88
CA LEU A 86 1.62 -12.56 -0.92
C LEU A 86 1.85 -14.02 -1.37
N ALA A 87 0.84 -14.65 -1.96
CA ALA A 87 0.97 -15.99 -2.55
C ALA A 87 2.02 -16.00 -3.65
N ILE A 88 1.96 -15.06 -4.60
CA ILE A 88 2.94 -14.93 -5.69
C ILE A 88 4.35 -14.70 -5.13
N ALA A 89 4.51 -13.80 -4.15
CA ALA A 89 5.81 -13.49 -3.55
C ALA A 89 6.45 -14.67 -2.80
N SER A 90 5.63 -15.59 -2.28
CA SER A 90 6.09 -16.80 -1.58
C SER A 90 6.24 -18.02 -2.50
N GLY A 91 6.01 -17.88 -3.81
CA GLY A 91 6.06 -18.96 -4.79
C GLY A 91 4.81 -19.86 -4.82
N GLY A 92 3.72 -19.43 -4.17
CA GLY A 92 2.40 -20.06 -4.21
C GLY A 92 1.53 -19.57 -5.36
N ALA A 93 0.48 -20.32 -5.70
CA ALA A 93 -0.52 -19.91 -6.69
C ALA A 93 -1.50 -18.87 -6.13
N PRO A 94 -1.98 -17.91 -6.94
CA PRO A 94 -3.03 -16.97 -6.52
C PRO A 94 -4.34 -17.68 -6.17
N ASN A 95 -5.14 -17.08 -5.29
CA ASN A 95 -6.37 -17.69 -4.78
C ASN A 95 -7.49 -17.67 -5.85
N GLU A 96 -7.93 -18.83 -6.33
CA GLU A 96 -8.91 -18.97 -7.42
C GLU A 96 -10.40 -19.00 -6.98
N GLY A 97 -10.75 -18.68 -5.73
CA GLY A 97 -12.14 -18.52 -5.31
C GLY A 97 -12.59 -17.06 -5.44
N LEU A 98 -13.65 -16.65 -6.15
CA LEU A 98 -14.95 -17.30 -6.38
C LEU A 98 -15.44 -16.97 -7.79
N GLN A 99 -15.62 -18.00 -8.63
CA GLN A 99 -16.59 -17.91 -9.72
C GLN A 99 -17.96 -17.67 -9.09
N GLN A 100 -18.54 -16.49 -9.35
CA GLN A 100 -19.93 -16.23 -9.05
C GLN A 100 -20.77 -17.34 -9.70
N VAL A 101 -21.51 -18.06 -8.87
CA VAL A 101 -22.57 -18.97 -9.30
C VAL A 101 -23.54 -18.10 -10.09
N LYS A 102 -23.53 -18.22 -11.43
CA LYS A 102 -24.56 -17.62 -12.27
C LYS A 102 -25.85 -18.41 -12.05
N GLU A 103 -26.92 -17.66 -11.78
CA GLU A 103 -28.31 -18.13 -11.64
C GLU A 103 -28.78 -18.98 -12.83
#